data_AF-A0A851MC40-F1
#
_entry.id   AF-A0A851MC40-F1
#
_cell.length_a   1.000
_cell.length_b   1.000
_cell.length_c   1.000
_cell.angle_alpha   90.00
_cell.angle_beta   90.00
_cell.angle_gamma   90.00
#
_symmetry.space_group_name_H-M   'P 1'
#
loop_
_entity.id
_entity.type
_entity.pdbx_description
1 polymer ?
#
loop_
_entity_poly.entity_id
_entity_poly.type
_entity_poly.pdbx_seq_one_letter_code
_entity_poly.pdbx_strand_id
1 'polypeptide(L)'
;SRLDYSGIALLIMGSFVPWLYYSFYCSPQPRLIYLSIVCVLGIAAIVVAQWDRFATPRHRQTRAGVFLGLGLSGVVPTMHFTIAEGFVKATTVGQMGWFFLMAVMYITGAGLYAARIPERFFPGKFDIW
;
A
#
# COMPACT_ATOMS: atom_id res chain seq x y z
N SER A 1 -19.16 5.74 2.23
CA SER A 1 -18.14 4.80 1.73
C SER A 1 -17.06 5.43 0.85
N ARG A 2 -17.39 6.40 -0.03
CA ARG A 2 -16.38 6.97 -0.95
C ARG A 2 -15.22 7.69 -0.24
N LEU A 3 -15.52 8.47 0.80
CA LEU A 3 -14.50 9.16 1.61
C LEU A 3 -13.58 8.21 2.39
N ASP A 4 -14.11 7.05 2.81
CA ASP A 4 -13.34 6.01 3.51
C ASP A 4 -12.26 5.42 2.59
N TYR A 5 -12.65 5.03 1.36
CA TYR A 5 -11.71 4.54 0.35
C TYR A 5 -10.69 5.60 -0.10
N SER A 6 -11.11 6.86 -0.23
CA SER A 6 -10.17 7.96 -0.48
C SER A 6 -9.18 8.14 0.67
N GLY A 7 -9.62 7.95 1.92
CA GLY A 7 -8.76 7.99 3.09
C GLY A 7 -7.65 6.96 3.06
N ILE A 8 -7.95 5.71 2.65
CA ILE A 8 -6.95 4.66 2.48
C ILE A 8 -5.91 5.06 1.43
N ALA A 9 -6.34 5.58 0.27
CA ALA A 9 -5.41 6.05 -0.76
C ALA A 9 -4.51 7.19 -0.27
N LEU A 10 -5.08 8.18 0.42
CA LEU A 10 -4.34 9.31 0.99
C LEU A 10 -3.34 8.86 2.06
N LEU A 11 -3.70 7.89 2.90
CA LEU A 11 -2.80 7.29 3.88
C LEU A 11 -1.59 6.63 3.20
N ILE A 12 -1.84 5.83 2.16
CA ILE A 12 -0.76 5.17 1.40
C ILE A 12 0.13 6.24 0.76
N MET A 13 -0.43 7.20 0.02
CA MET A 13 0.34 8.29 -0.59
C MET A 13 1.18 9.06 0.44
N GLY A 14 0.57 9.46 1.55
CA GLY A 14 1.22 10.21 2.62
C GLY A 14 2.36 9.43 3.27
N SER A 15 2.21 8.11 3.44
CA SER A 15 3.27 7.26 4.01
C SER A 15 4.51 7.17 3.13
N PHE A 16 4.35 7.24 1.80
CA PHE A 16 5.47 7.19 0.85
C PHE A 16 6.30 8.49 0.83
N VAL A 17 5.71 9.64 1.16
CA VAL A 17 6.39 10.94 1.10
C VAL A 17 7.65 11.00 1.98
N PRO A 18 7.56 10.81 3.32
CA PRO A 18 8.74 10.85 4.17
C PRO A 18 9.69 9.70 3.84
N TRP A 19 9.16 8.51 3.53
CA TRP A 19 9.97 7.35 3.24
C TRP A 19 10.87 7.54 2.00
N LEU A 20 10.31 8.00 0.88
CA LEU A 20 11.07 8.30 -0.34
C LEU A 20 12.02 9.48 -0.14
N TYR A 21 11.62 10.48 0.66
CA TYR A 21 12.47 11.62 0.97
C TYR A 21 13.76 11.21 1.67
N TYR A 22 13.68 10.35 2.70
CA TYR A 22 14.84 9.87 3.43
C TYR A 22 15.65 8.83 2.65
N SER A 23 14.98 7.94 1.91
CA SER A 23 15.68 6.90 1.13
C SER A 23 16.48 7.52 -0.01
N PHE A 24 15.92 8.49 -0.74
CA PHE A 24 16.61 9.13 -1.86
C PHE A 24 17.09 10.54 -1.50
N TYR A 25 17.55 10.74 -0.25
CA TYR A 25 17.94 12.06 0.24
C TYR A 25 19.05 12.69 -0.61
N CYS A 26 20.06 11.90 -0.97
CA CYS A 26 21.21 12.32 -1.78
C CYS A 26 20.92 12.36 -3.29
N SER A 27 19.78 11.81 -3.74
CA SER A 27 19.47 11.61 -5.16
C SER A 27 18.09 12.19 -5.51
N PRO A 28 18.02 13.48 -5.90
CA PRO A 28 16.74 14.18 -6.08
C PRO A 28 15.92 13.68 -7.27
N GLN A 29 16.56 13.18 -8.33
CA GLN A 29 15.89 12.68 -9.54
C GLN A 29 14.98 11.47 -9.26
N PRO A 30 15.47 10.33 -8.73
CA PRO A 30 14.62 9.17 -8.45
C PRO A 30 13.53 9.49 -7.43
N ARG A 31 13.82 10.35 -6.45
CA ARG A 31 12.83 10.82 -5.47
C ARG A 31 11.59 11.46 -6.14
N LEU A 32 11.80 12.39 -7.07
CA LEU A 32 10.71 13.08 -7.77
C LEU A 32 9.94 12.15 -8.70
N ILE A 33 10.62 11.22 -9.36
CA ILE A 33 9.98 10.23 -10.25
C ILE A 33 9.06 9.33 -9.43
N TYR A 34 9.53 8.76 -8.32
CA TYR A 34 8.68 7.87 -7.51
C TYR A 34 7.55 8.60 -6.80
N LEU A 35 7.78 9.82 -6.31
CA LEU A 35 6.72 10.65 -5.75
C LEU A 35 5.62 10.95 -6.78
N SER A 36 5.99 11.31 -8.02
CA SER A 36 5.01 11.58 -9.06
C SER A 36 4.21 10.32 -9.44
N ILE A 37 4.87 9.16 -9.55
CA ILE A 37 4.20 7.88 -9.80
C ILE A 37 3.21 7.54 -8.68
N VAL A 38 3.61 7.64 -7.41
CA VAL A 38 2.72 7.35 -6.27
C VAL A 38 1.54 8.30 -6.23
N CYS A 39 1.74 9.58 -6.53
CA CYS A 39 0.65 10.55 -6.63
C CYS A 39 -0.32 10.21 -7.77
N VAL A 40 0.18 9.87 -8.96
CA VAL A 40 -0.67 9.49 -10.10
C VAL A 40 -1.48 8.23 -9.79
N LEU A 41 -0.82 7.18 -9.26
CA LEU A 41 -1.49 5.94 -8.88
C LEU A 41 -2.51 6.16 -7.75
N GLY A 42 -2.18 7.00 -6.77
CA GLY A 42 -3.07 7.33 -5.67
C GLY A 42 -4.29 8.15 -6.10
N ILE A 43 -4.11 9.15 -6.98
CA ILE A 43 -5.23 9.89 -7.58
C ILE A 43 -6.11 8.95 -8.41
N ALA A 44 -5.51 8.08 -9.23
CA ALA A 44 -6.26 7.08 -9.98
C ALA A 44 -7.08 6.16 -9.05
N ALA A 45 -6.50 5.72 -7.93
CA ALA A 45 -7.21 4.93 -6.92
C ALA A 45 -8.38 5.71 -6.27
N ILE A 46 -8.20 7.00 -5.98
CA ILE A 46 -9.26 7.88 -5.47
C ILE A 46 -10.40 8.04 -6.48
N VAL A 47 -10.07 8.23 -7.77
CA VAL A 47 -11.07 8.34 -8.84
C VAL A 47 -11.85 7.04 -8.97
N VAL A 48 -11.18 5.89 -8.99
CA VAL A 48 -11.83 4.56 -9.01
C VAL A 48 -12.71 4.36 -7.77
N ALA A 49 -12.27 4.84 -6.60
CA ALA A 49 -13.05 4.79 -5.37
C ALA A 49 -14.33 5.64 -5.39
N GLN A 50 -14.44 6.64 -6.29
CA GLN A 50 -15.68 7.41 -6.47
C GLN A 50 -16.75 6.67 -7.30
N TRP A 51 -16.39 5.59 -7.98
CA TRP A 51 -17.31 4.86 -8.86
C TRP A 51 -18.32 4.04 -8.03
N ASP A 52 -19.63 4.25 -8.23
CA ASP A 52 -20.70 3.59 -7.46
C ASP A 52 -20.70 2.06 -7.53
N ARG A 53 -20.43 1.51 -8.73
CA ARG A 53 -20.21 0.08 -8.96
C ARG A 53 -19.10 -0.49 -8.09
N PHE A 54 -18.07 0.29 -7.75
CA PHE A 54 -16.93 -0.15 -6.94
C PHE A 54 -17.30 -0.37 -5.46
N ALA A 55 -18.38 0.27 -4.99
CA ALA A 55 -18.91 0.07 -3.64
C ALA A 55 -19.64 -1.29 -3.49
N THR A 56 -20.06 -1.92 -4.60
CA THR A 56 -20.82 -3.17 -4.53
C THR A 56 -20.01 -4.33 -3.91
N PRO A 57 -20.65 -5.27 -3.19
CA PRO A 57 -19.96 -6.39 -2.55
C PRO A 57 -19.16 -7.28 -3.51
N ARG A 58 -19.59 -7.34 -4.77
CA ARG A 58 -18.95 -8.12 -5.85
C ARG A 58 -17.54 -7.62 -6.19
N HIS A 59 -17.25 -6.34 -5.94
CA HIS A 59 -15.96 -5.70 -6.22
C HIS A 59 -15.05 -5.63 -4.98
N ARG A 60 -15.34 -6.41 -3.93
CA ARG A 60 -14.51 -6.41 -2.71
C ARG A 60 -13.06 -6.85 -2.99
N GLN A 61 -12.89 -7.89 -3.79
CA GLN A 61 -11.56 -8.39 -4.17
C GLN A 61 -10.80 -7.39 -5.05
N THR A 62 -11.49 -6.73 -5.98
CA THR A 62 -10.87 -5.70 -6.82
C THR A 62 -10.45 -4.49 -5.99
N ARG A 63 -11.24 -4.08 -4.98
CA ARG A 63 -10.84 -3.03 -4.03
C ARG A 63 -9.55 -3.40 -3.29
N ALA A 64 -9.53 -4.60 -2.69
CA ALA A 64 -8.36 -5.10 -1.98
C ALA A 64 -7.13 -5.11 -2.89
N GLY A 65 -7.29 -5.58 -4.14
CA GLY A 65 -6.22 -5.60 -5.14
C GLY A 65 -5.69 -4.22 -5.51
N VAL A 66 -6.55 -3.22 -5.70
CA VAL A 66 -6.12 -1.84 -6.05
C VAL A 66 -5.30 -1.23 -4.92
N PHE A 67 -5.77 -1.29 -3.66
CA PHE A 67 -5.04 -0.70 -2.53
C PHE A 67 -3.78 -1.50 -2.18
N LEU A 68 -3.85 -2.83 -2.26
CA LEU A 68 -2.68 -3.68 -2.06
C LEU A 68 -1.63 -3.43 -3.15
N GLY A 69 -2.05 -3.31 -4.41
CA GLY A 69 -1.16 -2.96 -5.52
C GLY A 69 -0.52 -1.59 -5.36
N LEU A 70 -1.27 -0.59 -4.89
CA LEU A 70 -0.73 0.73 -4.57
C LEU A 70 0.35 0.65 -3.48
N GLY A 71 0.12 -0.12 -2.42
CA GLY A 71 1.13 -0.35 -1.37
C GLY A 71 2.35 -1.14 -1.88
N LEU A 72 2.13 -2.21 -2.64
CA LEU A 72 3.18 -3.06 -3.20
C LEU A 72 3.99 -2.38 -4.31
N SER A 73 3.49 -1.27 -4.89
CA SER A 73 4.26 -0.45 -5.83
C SER A 73 5.58 0.06 -5.21
N GLY A 74 5.66 0.12 -3.88
CA GLY A 74 6.88 0.43 -3.12
C GLY A 74 8.02 -0.57 -3.28
N VAL A 75 7.77 -1.78 -3.76
CA VAL A 75 8.83 -2.76 -4.03
C VAL A 75 9.82 -2.24 -5.09
N VAL A 76 9.34 -1.48 -6.08
CA VAL A 76 10.19 -0.91 -7.14
C VAL A 76 11.20 0.11 -6.60
N PRO A 77 10.80 1.18 -5.88
CA PRO A 77 11.76 2.11 -5.26
C PRO A 77 12.66 1.42 -4.23
N THR A 78 12.17 0.42 -3.49
CA THR A 78 13.01 -0.36 -2.57
C THR A 78 14.10 -1.13 -3.33
N MET A 79 13.76 -1.82 -4.43
CA MET A 79 14.75 -2.51 -5.25
C MET A 79 15.78 -1.53 -5.82
N HIS A 80 15.33 -0.39 -6.37
CA HIS A 80 16.25 0.63 -6.87
C HIS A 80 17.20 1.12 -5.76
N PHE A 81 16.67 1.46 -4.58
CA PHE A 81 17.49 1.88 -3.45
C PHE A 81 18.53 0.81 -3.06
N THR A 82 18.13 -0.46 -3.00
CA THR A 82 19.06 -1.57 -2.66
C THR A 82 20.17 -1.78 -3.68
N ILE A 83 19.90 -1.54 -4.96
CA ILE A 83 20.89 -1.62 -6.04
C ILE A 83 21.83 -0.41 -6.00
N ALA A 84 21.29 0.79 -5.77
CA ALA A 84 22.05 2.04 -5.78
C ALA A 84 22.96 2.21 -4.55
N GLU A 85 22.47 1.87 -3.36
CA GLU A 85 23.17 2.09 -2.08
C GLU A 85 23.84 0.82 -1.53
N GLY A 86 23.56 -0.32 -2.16
CA GLY A 86 24.10 -1.63 -1.79
C GLY A 86 23.34 -2.32 -0.65
N PHE A 87 23.39 -3.66 -0.66
CA PHE A 87 22.68 -4.53 0.27
C PHE A 87 23.07 -4.31 1.73
N VAL A 88 24.35 -4.03 2.00
CA VAL A 88 24.85 -3.79 3.36
C VAL A 88 24.23 -2.54 3.97
N LYS A 89 24.11 -1.44 3.21
CA LYS A 89 23.50 -0.21 3.70
C LYS A 89 21.99 -0.35 3.87
N ALA A 90 21.31 -1.03 2.95
CA ALA A 90 19.88 -1.30 3.03
C ALA A 90 19.49 -2.17 4.24
N THR A 91 20.37 -3.09 4.65
CA THR A 91 20.15 -3.96 5.82
C THR A 91 20.57 -3.28 7.13
N THR A 92 21.72 -2.59 7.17
CA THR A 92 22.23 -1.92 8.38
C THR A 92 21.41 -0.71 8.82
N VAL A 93 20.81 0.04 7.88
CA VAL A 93 19.88 1.14 8.20
C VAL A 93 18.51 0.60 8.64
N GLY A 94 18.32 -0.72 8.68
CA GLY A 94 17.09 -1.37 9.14
C GLY A 94 15.92 -1.28 8.16
N GLN A 95 16.10 -0.67 6.98
CA GLN A 95 15.01 -0.50 6.02
C GLN A 95 14.42 -1.82 5.56
N MET A 96 15.24 -2.84 5.26
CA MET A 96 14.73 -4.13 4.76
C MET A 96 13.80 -4.85 5.75
N GLY A 97 14.15 -4.85 7.05
CA GLY A 97 13.33 -5.52 8.08
C GLY A 97 11.96 -4.85 8.24
N TRP A 98 11.94 -3.52 8.32
CA TRP A 98 10.70 -2.75 8.39
C TRP A 98 9.86 -2.88 7.12
N PHE A 99 10.50 -2.94 5.94
CA PHE A 99 9.80 -3.21 4.68
C PHE A 99 9.10 -4.54 4.66
N PHE A 100 9.80 -5.59 5.11
CA PHE A 100 9.23 -6.93 5.17
C PHE A 100 8.04 -6.98 6.12
N LEU A 101 8.18 -6.39 7.31
CA LEU A 101 7.08 -6.29 8.27
C LEU A 101 5.88 -5.55 7.67
N MET A 102 6.11 -4.40 7.03
CA MET A 102 5.05 -3.63 6.36
C MET A 102 4.37 -4.45 5.25
N ALA A 103 5.14 -5.16 4.43
CA ALA A 103 4.60 -6.02 3.37
C ALA A 103 3.72 -7.14 3.95
N VAL A 104 4.16 -7.80 5.02
CA VAL A 104 3.38 -8.84 5.72
C VAL A 104 2.09 -8.23 6.26
N MET A 105 2.15 -7.10 6.95
CA MET A 105 0.96 -6.45 7.50
C MET A 105 -0.05 -6.06 6.40
N TYR A 106 0.42 -5.51 5.28
CA TYR A 106 -0.43 -5.15 4.14
C TYR A 106 -1.08 -6.38 3.49
N ILE A 107 -0.30 -7.42 3.21
CA ILE A 107 -0.79 -8.64 2.56
C ILE A 107 -1.78 -9.37 3.47
N THR A 108 -1.44 -9.54 4.75
CA THR A 108 -2.32 -10.20 5.72
C THR A 108 -3.60 -9.40 5.92
N GLY A 109 -3.52 -8.08 6.10
CA GLY A 109 -4.70 -7.22 6.25
C GLY A 109 -5.63 -7.27 5.03
N ALA A 110 -5.07 -7.15 3.83
CA ALA A 110 -5.83 -7.27 2.58
C ALA A 110 -6.44 -8.66 2.40
N GLY A 111 -5.69 -9.72 2.77
CA GLY A 111 -6.14 -11.11 2.73
C GLY A 111 -7.34 -11.35 3.65
N LEU A 112 -7.26 -10.91 4.90
CA LEU A 112 -8.36 -11.01 5.86
C LEU A 112 -9.61 -10.25 5.37
N TYR A 113 -9.44 -9.02 4.88
CA TYR A 113 -10.54 -8.21 4.33
C TYR A 113 -11.21 -8.86 3.11
N ALA A 114 -10.42 -9.38 2.18
CA ALA A 114 -10.92 -10.02 0.97
C ALA A 114 -11.60 -11.36 1.26
N ALA A 115 -11.04 -12.14 2.19
CA ALA A 115 -11.50 -13.50 2.49
C ALA A 115 -12.59 -13.58 3.57
N ARG A 116 -12.86 -12.49 4.31
CA ARG A 116 -13.83 -12.45 5.42
C ARG A 116 -13.51 -13.45 6.53
N ILE A 117 -12.28 -13.44 7.02
CA ILE A 117 -11.83 -14.33 8.08
C ILE A 117 -11.80 -13.51 9.38
N PRO A 118 -12.40 -13.99 10.49
CA PRO A 118 -12.88 -15.36 10.74
C PRO A 118 -14.36 -15.63 10.46
N GLU A 119 -15.17 -14.62 10.11
CA GLU A 119 -16.63 -14.75 10.01
C GLU A 119 -17.10 -15.76 8.94
N ARG A 120 -16.27 -16.00 7.93
CA ARG A 120 -16.48 -17.04 6.91
C ARG A 120 -16.51 -18.45 7.49
N PHE A 121 -15.75 -18.71 8.56
CA PHE A 121 -15.67 -20.03 9.18
C PHE A 121 -16.68 -20.22 10.31
N PHE A 122 -17.11 -19.13 10.95
CA PHE A 122 -18.05 -19.17 12.08
C PHE A 122 -19.18 -18.15 11.90
N PRO A 123 -20.14 -18.41 11.00
CA PRO A 123 -21.25 -17.50 10.76
C PRO A 123 -22.07 -17.29 12.04
N GLY A 124 -22.38 -16.03 12.36
CA GLY A 124 -23.16 -15.65 13.54
C GLY A 124 -22.39 -15.57 14.86
N LYS A 125 -21.08 -15.88 14.88
CA LYS A 125 -20.25 -15.77 16.10
C LYS A 125 -19.48 -14.45 16.21
N PHE A 126 -19.23 -13.79 15.08
CA PHE A 126 -18.44 -12.57 14.97
C PHE A 126 -19.27 -11.39 14.47
N ASP A 127 -20.55 -11.33 14.85
CA ASP A 127 -21.49 -10.28 14.39
C ASP A 127 -21.26 -8.93 15.07
N ILE A 128 -20.70 -8.93 16.30
CA ILE A 128 -20.42 -7.72 17.09
C ILE A 128 -18.91 -7.56 17.37
N TRP A 129 -18.20 -8.66 17.60
CA TRP A 129 -16.77 -8.69 17.95
C TRP A 129 -16.01 -9.61 17.01
#